data_AF-A0A3A8JRD1-F1
#
_entry.id   AF-A0A3A8JRD1-F1
#
_cell.length_a   1.000
_cell.length_b   1.000
_cell.length_c   1.000
_cell.angle_alpha   90.00
_cell.angle_beta   90.00
_cell.angle_gamma   90.00
#
_symmetry.space_group_name_H-M   'P 1'
#
loop_
_entity.id
_entity.type
_entity.pdbx_description
1 polymer ?
#
loop_
_entity_poly.entity_id
_entity_poly.type
_entity_poly.pdbx_seq_one_letter_code
_entity_poly.pdbx_strand_id
1 'polypeptide(L)'
;MRPHDWISLGACALLGLMGAGCGTPASPSDGAVGPELETQRAGAAVKVTKTVGKKVYVHLMPWFETRATSGNGAWGIHWTMANQNPDVVDGSGRRQIASYYYPLIGPYGSGDRDVIEYQLMMMKYAGVDGVLIDWPGTLNAFDYPKNRANTEAIIAQTAAVGLDFAVVYEDHNVQLAYDAGAITDKPGAGRNDMTYLRDRYFNQSNYIKVDNAPLLLVFGPQTFQSAGDWTNVFSPLSQKPTFLTLWYESGEAGANAKGEFAWIYPDFINGLTSFYNTRPSPLKFGSVYPGFRSFYTAGGWGGPTWEIAHNGLTAFNQTLDLAKNATSINHFQLNTWNDYGEGTMIEPTREFGYGFLTSLQQKLGVPYSQSELELIHTLFQQRKQFAGDATRQAQLAQAASALAALDVTQARNILNGGGTGSGPSVTNGGFESGMSGWTTWTPNGTSGAAFTETYNGGHASANHLTHWSGAPFETWTYQALSGLAPGNYKVRAWVRKGGTFDMARFQVKACVECTFAFNALGTYGDWTQVETPAVSVTGGFLEFGFHTRALTGNTANFIHMDDVSVIKL
;
A
#
# COMPACT_ATOMS: atom_id res chain seq x y z
N MET A 1 33.39 3.34 -21.35
CA MET A 1 33.33 4.37 -20.29
C MET A 1 33.11 3.65 -18.99
N ARG A 2 33.89 3.91 -17.94
CA ARG A 2 33.80 3.15 -16.68
C ARG A 2 32.48 3.51 -15.97
N PRO A 3 31.79 2.57 -15.30
CA PRO A 3 30.50 2.81 -14.65
C PRO A 3 30.56 3.77 -13.42
N HIS A 4 31.74 4.02 -12.88
CA HIS A 4 31.92 4.66 -11.56
C HIS A 4 31.54 6.15 -11.46
N ASP A 5 31.23 6.85 -12.55
CA ASP A 5 30.90 8.29 -12.50
C ASP A 5 29.39 8.58 -12.31
N TRP A 6 28.55 7.55 -12.15
CA TRP A 6 27.07 7.72 -12.23
C TRP A 6 26.29 7.19 -11.03
N ILE A 7 26.92 6.41 -10.15
CA ILE A 7 26.29 5.89 -8.93
C ILE A 7 26.53 6.89 -7.80
N SER A 8 25.83 8.01 -7.86
CA SER A 8 25.67 8.95 -6.73
C SER A 8 24.18 9.23 -6.52
N LEU A 9 23.38 8.17 -6.60
CA LEU A 9 21.91 8.23 -6.66
C LEU A 9 21.21 8.16 -5.30
N GLY A 10 21.93 7.99 -4.19
CA GLY A 10 21.34 7.97 -2.84
C GLY A 10 21.54 9.25 -2.00
N ALA A 11 22.32 10.24 -2.47
CA ALA A 11 22.80 11.30 -1.58
C ALA A 11 23.03 12.68 -2.20
N CYS A 12 22.21 13.09 -3.15
CA CYS A 12 22.28 14.46 -3.65
C CYS A 12 21.41 15.42 -2.83
N ALA A 13 21.90 15.88 -1.67
CA ALA A 13 21.81 17.28 -1.23
C ALA A 13 22.32 17.47 0.21
N LEU A 14 23.48 18.10 0.40
CA LEU A 14 23.75 18.94 1.57
C LEU A 14 25.01 19.79 1.37
N LEU A 15 24.82 21.00 0.86
CA LEU A 15 25.71 22.14 1.11
C LEU A 15 24.84 23.39 1.21
N GLY A 16 24.36 23.68 2.42
CA GLY A 16 23.55 24.86 2.69
C GLY A 16 23.27 25.06 4.18
N LEU A 17 23.93 26.08 4.74
CA LEU A 17 23.66 26.77 6.01
C LEU A 17 24.26 26.19 7.32
N MET A 18 25.45 26.68 7.65
CA MET A 18 25.89 26.84 9.04
C MET A 18 25.20 28.05 9.68
N GLY A 19 24.67 27.90 10.90
CA GLY A 19 24.15 29.02 11.67
C GLY A 19 23.56 28.65 13.05
N ALA A 20 24.43 28.68 14.06
CA ALA A 20 24.19 28.98 15.49
C ALA A 20 23.28 28.09 16.37
N GLY A 21 23.85 27.68 17.52
CA GLY A 21 23.10 27.43 18.75
C GLY A 21 23.57 26.23 19.57
N CYS A 22 24.67 26.35 20.33
CA CYS A 22 25.02 25.37 21.36
C CYS A 22 24.03 25.44 22.52
N GLY A 23 23.27 24.37 22.74
CA GLY A 23 22.56 24.08 23.99
C GLY A 23 22.86 22.64 24.39
N THR A 24 23.44 22.46 25.57
CA THR A 24 23.77 21.15 26.16
C THR A 24 22.52 20.29 26.37
N PRO A 25 22.52 18.98 26.03
CA PRO A 25 21.38 18.12 26.34
C PRO A 25 21.47 17.62 27.78
N ALA A 26 20.37 17.81 28.53
CA ALA A 26 20.10 17.10 29.76
C ALA A 26 19.78 15.62 29.46
N SER A 27 20.24 14.73 30.34
CA SER A 27 20.05 13.27 30.22
C SER A 27 18.56 12.89 30.20
N PRO A 28 18.14 11.93 29.35
CA PRO A 28 16.79 11.40 29.41
C PRO A 28 16.68 10.34 30.52
N SER A 29 15.75 10.57 31.43
CA SER A 29 15.24 9.60 32.40
C SER A 29 14.39 8.55 31.71
N ASP A 30 14.59 7.29 32.10
CA ASP A 30 13.74 6.15 31.79
C ASP A 30 12.25 6.42 32.08
N GLY A 31 11.37 5.97 31.19
CA GLY A 31 9.97 5.74 31.52
C GLY A 31 9.00 5.90 30.34
N ALA A 32 8.64 4.78 29.72
CA ALA A 32 7.27 4.25 29.64
C ALA A 32 7.06 3.49 28.32
N VAL A 33 7.03 2.18 28.45
CA VAL A 33 6.66 1.22 27.40
C VAL A 33 5.19 1.45 27.04
N GLY A 34 4.92 1.81 25.78
CA GLY A 34 3.55 1.89 25.25
C GLY A 34 2.90 0.51 25.21
N PRO A 35 1.55 0.42 25.25
CA PRO A 35 0.84 -0.83 25.46
C PRO A 35 1.17 -1.83 24.36
N GLU A 36 1.79 -2.92 24.80
CA GLU A 36 2.03 -4.16 24.07
C GLU A 36 0.68 -4.66 23.52
N LEU A 37 0.65 -5.01 22.24
CA LEU A 37 -0.51 -5.64 21.60
C LEU A 37 -0.83 -6.93 22.35
N GLU A 38 -1.80 -6.88 23.26
CA GLU A 38 -2.30 -8.06 23.96
C GLU A 38 -2.81 -9.09 22.94
N THR A 39 -2.17 -10.25 22.99
CA THR A 39 -2.41 -11.42 22.17
C THR A 39 -3.73 -12.09 22.58
N GLN A 40 -4.85 -11.59 22.05
CA GLN A 40 -6.08 -12.39 21.95
C GLN A 40 -6.12 -13.11 20.61
N ARG A 41 -6.28 -14.44 20.66
CA ARG A 41 -6.14 -15.39 19.55
C ARG A 41 -6.98 -15.03 18.30
N ALA A 42 -6.39 -14.26 17.40
CA ALA A 42 -6.67 -14.23 15.97
C ALA A 42 -5.62 -15.12 15.27
N GLY A 43 -5.96 -15.72 14.12
CA GLY A 43 -5.08 -16.66 13.40
C GLY A 43 -3.69 -16.06 13.13
N ALA A 44 -2.64 -16.89 13.22
CA ALA A 44 -1.28 -16.46 12.89
C ALA A 44 -1.24 -15.92 11.44
N ALA A 45 -0.41 -14.90 11.19
CA ALA A 45 -0.32 -14.30 9.86
C ALA A 45 0.02 -15.35 8.79
N VAL A 46 -0.71 -15.34 7.68
CA VAL A 46 -0.57 -16.32 6.59
C VAL A 46 0.02 -15.68 5.35
N LYS A 47 1.00 -16.32 4.70
CA LYS A 47 1.55 -15.80 3.42
C LYS A 47 0.50 -15.90 2.31
N VAL A 48 0.44 -14.89 1.44
CA VAL A 48 -0.42 -14.93 0.25
C VAL A 48 0.11 -15.95 -0.75
N THR A 49 -0.76 -16.85 -1.20
CA THR A 49 -0.44 -17.81 -2.24
C THR A 49 -0.39 -17.14 -3.61
N LYS A 50 0.55 -17.55 -4.45
CA LYS A 50 0.74 -17.07 -5.82
C LYS A 50 0.96 -18.26 -6.74
N THR A 51 0.58 -18.15 -8.01
CA THR A 51 0.88 -19.19 -9.02
C THR A 51 2.32 -19.13 -9.50
N VAL A 52 2.96 -17.97 -9.39
CA VAL A 52 4.38 -17.78 -9.73
C VAL A 52 5.27 -18.16 -8.54
N GLY A 53 6.12 -19.17 -8.72
CA GLY A 53 7.02 -19.69 -7.67
C GLY A 53 8.29 -18.88 -7.39
N LYS A 54 8.44 -17.69 -7.96
CA LYS A 54 9.58 -16.79 -7.72
C LYS A 54 9.38 -15.95 -6.45
N LYS A 55 10.49 -15.57 -5.82
CA LYS A 55 10.46 -14.62 -4.69
C LYS A 55 10.35 -13.19 -5.18
N VAL A 56 9.39 -12.46 -4.62
CA VAL A 56 9.08 -11.08 -4.94
C VAL A 56 9.32 -10.23 -3.71
N TYR A 57 10.29 -9.34 -3.77
CA TYR A 57 10.55 -8.38 -2.71
C TYR A 57 10.21 -6.97 -3.17
N VAL A 58 10.02 -6.03 -2.24
CA VAL A 58 9.84 -4.62 -2.58
C VAL A 58 10.90 -3.79 -1.88
N HIS A 59 11.51 -2.87 -2.61
CA HIS A 59 12.49 -1.95 -2.07
C HIS A 59 11.77 -0.75 -1.42
N LEU A 60 12.03 -0.44 -0.16
CA LEU A 60 11.29 0.57 0.60
C LEU A 60 12.21 1.63 1.22
N MET A 61 11.80 2.90 1.08
CA MET A 61 12.45 4.07 1.64
C MET A 61 11.86 4.47 3.01
N PRO A 62 12.64 4.50 4.11
CA PRO A 62 12.14 4.83 5.44
C PRO A 62 12.28 6.31 5.83
N TRP A 63 12.35 7.24 4.87
CA TRP A 63 12.88 8.60 5.10
C TRP A 63 11.88 9.76 4.98
N PHE A 64 10.58 9.49 4.88
CA PHE A 64 9.56 10.53 4.76
C PHE A 64 9.11 11.00 6.13
N GLU A 65 8.93 12.32 6.31
CA GLU A 65 8.48 12.88 7.59
C GLU A 65 7.47 14.02 7.44
N THR A 66 6.40 13.94 8.22
CA THR A 66 5.53 15.10 8.49
C THR A 66 6.10 15.94 9.64
N ARG A 67 5.53 17.13 9.85
CA ARG A 67 5.82 17.95 11.05
C ARG A 67 5.62 17.19 12.37
N ALA A 68 4.63 16.30 12.42
CA ALA A 68 4.31 15.54 13.63
C ALA A 68 5.28 14.40 13.90
N THR A 69 5.92 13.86 12.85
CA THR A 69 6.73 12.64 12.95
C THR A 69 8.23 12.92 12.93
N SER A 70 8.66 14.07 12.42
CA SER A 70 10.08 14.47 12.31
C SER A 70 10.78 14.71 13.66
N GLY A 71 10.03 14.93 14.73
CA GLY A 71 10.56 15.23 16.07
C GLY A 71 11.09 16.66 16.24
N ASN A 72 11.26 17.43 15.16
CA ASN A 72 11.68 18.83 15.18
C ASN A 72 10.60 19.82 14.71
N GLY A 73 9.40 19.31 14.38
CA GLY A 73 8.27 20.15 13.94
C GLY A 73 8.35 20.62 12.49
N ALA A 74 9.39 20.25 11.73
CA ALA A 74 9.54 20.56 10.31
C ALA A 74 9.09 19.40 9.41
N TRP A 75 8.81 19.69 8.15
CA TRP A 75 8.65 18.66 7.11
C TRP A 75 10.00 18.02 6.79
N GLY A 76 10.00 16.71 6.57
CA GLY A 76 11.21 15.96 6.20
C GLY A 76 11.74 16.39 4.84
N ILE A 77 13.07 16.34 4.70
CA ILE A 77 13.75 16.84 3.49
C ILE A 77 13.33 16.10 2.22
N HIS A 78 12.89 14.84 2.33
CA HIS A 78 12.41 14.04 1.20
C HIS A 78 11.01 14.45 0.70
N TRP A 79 10.26 15.24 1.46
CA TRP A 79 9.04 15.92 0.97
C TRP A 79 9.30 17.33 0.45
N THR A 80 10.39 17.98 0.87
CA THR A 80 10.66 19.39 0.55
C THR A 80 11.69 19.55 -0.57
N MET A 81 12.65 18.64 -0.67
CA MET A 81 13.95 18.90 -1.29
C MET A 81 14.46 20.29 -0.89
N ALA A 82 15.04 21.08 -1.80
CA ALA A 82 15.54 22.42 -1.49
C ALA A 82 14.46 23.51 -1.54
N ASN A 83 13.33 23.30 -2.24
CA ASN A 83 12.44 24.40 -2.65
C ASN A 83 10.92 24.11 -2.59
N GLN A 84 10.47 22.95 -2.11
CA GLN A 84 9.05 22.65 -1.92
C GLN A 84 8.61 22.93 -0.49
N ASN A 85 7.38 23.42 -0.34
CA ASN A 85 6.79 23.73 0.96
C ASN A 85 5.43 23.02 1.14
N PRO A 86 5.38 21.87 1.83
CA PRO A 86 4.15 21.09 1.98
C PRO A 86 3.05 21.78 2.81
N ASP A 87 3.31 22.94 3.43
CA ASP A 87 2.26 23.75 4.04
C ASP A 87 1.42 24.52 3.00
N VAL A 88 1.95 24.69 1.79
CA VAL A 88 1.19 25.23 0.66
C VAL A 88 0.29 24.12 0.12
N VAL A 89 -1.02 24.35 0.18
CA VAL A 89 -2.06 23.42 -0.28
C VAL A 89 -2.85 24.07 -1.41
N ASP A 90 -2.99 23.39 -2.54
CA ASP A 90 -3.79 23.87 -3.66
C ASP A 90 -5.30 23.64 -3.46
N GLY A 91 -6.13 24.16 -4.37
CA GLY A 91 -7.58 24.02 -4.30
C GLY A 91 -8.12 22.59 -4.38
N SER A 92 -7.28 21.60 -4.76
CA SER A 92 -7.61 20.18 -4.79
C SER A 92 -7.16 19.42 -3.53
N GLY A 93 -6.62 20.14 -2.55
CA GLY A 93 -6.04 19.56 -1.34
C GLY A 93 -4.67 18.92 -1.55
N ARG A 94 -3.98 19.16 -2.68
CA ARG A 94 -2.60 18.69 -2.86
C ARG A 94 -1.63 19.63 -2.17
N ARG A 95 -0.74 19.07 -1.35
CA ARG A 95 0.41 19.77 -0.77
C ARG A 95 1.50 19.95 -1.83
N GLN A 96 2.22 21.06 -1.78
CA GLN A 96 3.42 21.27 -2.59
C GLN A 96 4.56 20.39 -2.05
N ILE A 97 4.79 19.25 -2.70
CA ILE A 97 5.81 18.25 -2.32
C ILE A 97 6.83 18.04 -3.43
N ALA A 98 7.99 17.49 -3.08
CA ALA A 98 9.08 17.16 -3.99
C ALA A 98 8.86 15.86 -4.77
N SER A 99 7.73 15.79 -5.48
CA SER A 99 7.40 14.69 -6.39
C SER A 99 6.43 15.13 -7.48
N TYR A 100 6.51 14.49 -8.64
CA TYR A 100 5.49 14.59 -9.68
C TYR A 100 4.26 13.70 -9.42
N TYR A 101 4.33 12.81 -8.43
CA TYR A 101 3.31 11.79 -8.16
C TYR A 101 2.82 11.95 -6.73
N TYR A 102 1.50 11.97 -6.55
CA TYR A 102 0.90 12.31 -5.26
C TYR A 102 0.43 11.03 -4.55
N PRO A 103 0.98 10.67 -3.37
CA PRO A 103 0.54 9.50 -2.62
C PRO A 103 -0.98 9.50 -2.41
N LEU A 104 -1.64 8.36 -2.61
CA LEU A 104 -3.10 8.26 -2.48
C LEU A 104 -3.57 8.64 -1.07
N ILE A 105 -2.79 8.28 -0.05
CA ILE A 105 -3.03 8.62 1.36
C ILE A 105 -2.44 9.99 1.78
N GLY A 106 -1.87 10.74 0.83
CA GLY A 106 -1.17 12.01 1.06
C GLY A 106 0.23 11.86 1.67
N PRO A 107 0.99 12.97 1.82
CA PRO A 107 2.31 12.94 2.42
C PRO A 107 2.26 12.47 3.87
N TYR A 108 3.17 11.56 4.23
CA TYR A 108 3.14 10.82 5.48
C TYR A 108 4.52 10.80 6.17
N GLY A 109 4.55 10.27 7.40
CA GLY A 109 5.78 9.94 8.11
C GLY A 109 6.05 8.44 8.03
N SER A 110 7.25 8.02 7.66
CA SER A 110 7.62 6.60 7.48
C SER A 110 7.53 5.78 8.77
N GLY A 111 7.62 6.44 9.93
CA GLY A 111 7.43 5.81 11.24
C GLY A 111 5.99 5.82 11.77
N ASP A 112 5.01 6.35 11.03
CA ASP A 112 3.59 6.35 11.45
C ASP A 112 3.04 4.92 11.44
N ARG A 113 2.53 4.46 12.59
CA ARG A 113 2.05 3.09 12.76
C ARG A 113 0.99 2.68 11.75
N ASP A 114 0.02 3.55 11.47
CA ASP A 114 -1.11 3.21 10.59
C ASP A 114 -0.67 3.23 9.12
N VAL A 115 0.31 4.07 8.77
CA VAL A 115 0.93 4.08 7.44
C VAL A 115 1.68 2.77 7.20
N ILE A 116 2.47 2.31 8.17
CA ILE A 116 3.16 1.02 8.08
C ILE A 116 2.16 -0.14 7.98
N GLU A 117 1.08 -0.14 8.79
CA GLU A 117 -0.01 -1.14 8.71
C GLU A 117 -0.61 -1.18 7.30
N TYR A 118 -0.94 -0.01 6.74
CA TYR A 118 -1.47 0.14 5.38
C TYR A 118 -0.50 -0.40 4.31
N GLN A 119 0.76 0.06 4.33
CA GLN A 119 1.74 -0.28 3.30
C GLN A 119 2.07 -1.77 3.30
N LEU A 120 2.36 -2.34 4.47
CA LEU A 120 2.70 -3.76 4.59
C LEU A 120 1.52 -4.66 4.21
N MET A 121 0.28 -4.28 4.54
CA MET A 121 -0.90 -5.04 4.14
C MET A 121 -1.15 -4.95 2.62
N MET A 122 -0.93 -3.78 2.01
CA MET A 122 -1.00 -3.62 0.55
C MET A 122 0.03 -4.51 -0.15
N MET A 123 1.27 -4.52 0.32
CA MET A 123 2.33 -5.39 -0.21
C MET A 123 1.95 -6.87 -0.12
N LYS A 124 1.44 -7.31 1.04
CA LYS A 124 0.97 -8.68 1.26
C LYS A 124 -0.09 -9.06 0.22
N TYR A 125 -1.15 -8.28 0.08
CA TYR A 125 -2.26 -8.57 -0.84
C TYR A 125 -1.91 -8.38 -2.33
N ALA A 126 -0.80 -7.69 -2.64
CA ALA A 126 -0.21 -7.63 -3.98
C ALA A 126 0.67 -8.87 -4.31
N GLY A 127 0.95 -9.72 -3.33
CA GLY A 127 1.80 -10.90 -3.50
C GLY A 127 3.28 -10.62 -3.31
N VAL A 128 3.66 -9.67 -2.46
CA VAL A 128 5.05 -9.48 -2.02
C VAL A 128 5.38 -10.49 -0.92
N ASP A 129 6.58 -11.10 -0.95
CA ASP A 129 7.07 -12.04 0.08
C ASP A 129 7.79 -11.34 1.23
N GLY A 130 8.41 -10.19 0.96
CA GLY A 130 9.15 -9.44 1.95
C GLY A 130 9.64 -8.07 1.47
N VAL A 131 10.16 -7.30 2.42
CA VAL A 131 10.59 -5.91 2.21
C VAL A 131 12.12 -5.83 2.27
N LEU A 132 12.73 -5.13 1.31
CA LEU A 132 14.13 -4.74 1.31
C LEU A 132 14.18 -3.28 1.73
N ILE A 133 14.51 -3.01 2.99
CA ILE A 133 14.44 -1.67 3.57
C ILE A 133 15.77 -0.97 3.37
N ASP A 134 15.75 0.21 2.74
CA ASP A 134 16.92 1.09 2.68
C ASP A 134 17.40 1.42 4.09
N TRP A 135 18.67 1.17 4.38
CA TRP A 135 19.18 1.22 5.74
C TRP A 135 20.42 2.11 5.85
N PRO A 136 20.34 3.19 6.65
CA PRO A 136 21.31 4.27 6.61
C PRO A 136 22.59 4.01 7.41
N GLY A 137 22.66 2.91 8.18
CA GLY A 137 23.73 2.68 9.15
C GLY A 137 23.42 3.16 10.58
N THR A 138 24.41 3.05 11.47
CA THR A 138 24.30 3.39 12.90
C THR A 138 24.77 4.81 13.24
N LEU A 139 25.34 5.52 12.28
CA LEU A 139 25.92 6.85 12.49
C LEU A 139 24.88 7.88 12.93
N ASN A 140 25.30 8.81 13.78
CA ASN A 140 24.49 9.93 14.26
C ASN A 140 24.79 11.19 13.43
N ALA A 141 24.46 11.16 12.14
CA ALA A 141 24.62 12.26 11.21
C ALA A 141 23.32 12.47 10.42
N PHE A 142 23.06 13.72 10.04
CA PHE A 142 21.91 14.10 9.19
C PHE A 142 20.57 13.52 9.69
N ASP A 143 19.77 12.92 8.80
CA ASP A 143 18.52 12.23 9.08
C ASP A 143 18.70 10.73 9.41
N TYR A 144 19.93 10.21 9.42
CA TYR A 144 20.20 8.77 9.59
C TYR A 144 19.61 8.18 10.88
N PRO A 145 19.68 8.82 12.06
CA PRO A 145 19.04 8.29 13.26
C PRO A 145 17.53 8.12 13.09
N LYS A 146 16.88 9.04 12.37
CA LYS A 146 15.44 9.00 12.16
C LYS A 146 15.08 7.91 11.14
N ASN A 147 15.84 7.80 10.05
CA ASN A 147 15.65 6.75 9.04
C ASN A 147 15.88 5.35 9.64
N ARG A 148 16.86 5.20 10.57
CA ARG A 148 17.05 3.97 11.36
C ARG A 148 15.87 3.69 12.27
N ALA A 149 15.36 4.69 13.01
CA ALA A 149 14.20 4.52 13.87
C ALA A 149 12.93 4.11 13.09
N ASN A 150 12.72 4.69 11.90
CA ASN A 150 11.64 4.31 11.00
C ASN A 150 11.81 2.89 10.47
N THR A 151 13.04 2.50 10.10
CA THR A 151 13.36 1.11 9.73
C THR A 151 12.95 0.14 10.83
N GLU A 152 13.28 0.43 12.09
CA GLU A 152 12.89 -0.40 13.24
C GLU A 152 11.37 -0.46 13.44
N ALA A 153 10.67 0.66 13.27
CA ALA A 153 9.21 0.70 13.33
C ALA A 153 8.55 -0.16 12.24
N ILE A 154 9.13 -0.19 11.03
CA ILE A 154 8.66 -1.03 9.93
C ILE A 154 8.93 -2.50 10.23
N ILE A 155 10.17 -2.85 10.60
CA ILE A 155 10.58 -4.23 10.96
C ILE A 155 9.65 -4.81 12.01
N ALA A 156 9.30 -4.03 13.04
CA ALA A 156 8.44 -4.46 14.14
C ALA A 156 7.04 -4.94 13.69
N GLN A 157 6.54 -4.52 12.52
CA GLN A 157 5.23 -4.92 12.00
C GLN A 157 5.29 -6.01 10.92
N THR A 158 6.46 -6.30 10.34
CA THR A 158 6.60 -7.25 9.21
C THR A 158 6.10 -8.66 9.55
N ALA A 159 6.52 -9.21 10.70
CA ALA A 159 6.11 -10.55 11.12
C ALA A 159 4.59 -10.64 11.36
N ALA A 160 3.97 -9.58 11.90
CA ALA A 160 2.55 -9.53 12.19
C ALA A 160 1.67 -9.57 10.93
N VAL A 161 2.18 -9.16 9.77
CA VAL A 161 1.48 -9.28 8.48
C VAL A 161 1.96 -10.49 7.65
N GLY A 162 2.93 -11.25 8.14
CA GLY A 162 3.48 -12.43 7.46
C GLY A 162 4.48 -12.12 6.34
N LEU A 163 5.13 -10.95 6.39
CA LEU A 163 6.20 -10.56 5.48
C LEU A 163 7.58 -10.82 6.10
N ASP A 164 8.51 -11.25 5.25
CA ASP A 164 9.93 -11.33 5.61
C ASP A 164 10.60 -9.95 5.38
N PHE A 165 11.80 -9.74 5.91
CA PHE A 165 12.56 -8.51 5.62
C PHE A 165 14.07 -8.72 5.51
N ALA A 166 14.74 -7.84 4.79
CA ALA A 166 16.18 -7.64 4.83
C ALA A 166 16.49 -6.15 4.65
N VAL A 167 17.75 -5.77 4.88
CA VAL A 167 18.19 -4.39 4.69
C VAL A 167 19.04 -4.23 3.43
N VAL A 168 18.96 -3.06 2.82
CA VAL A 168 19.86 -2.56 1.78
C VAL A 168 20.75 -1.52 2.41
N TYR A 169 22.02 -1.85 2.62
CA TYR A 169 22.96 -1.00 3.32
C TYR A 169 23.46 0.13 2.40
N GLU A 170 23.28 1.38 2.85
CA GLU A 170 23.82 2.58 2.21
C GLU A 170 25.24 2.85 2.70
N ASP A 171 26.23 2.12 2.18
CA ASP A 171 27.62 2.28 2.62
C ASP A 171 28.18 3.67 2.33
N HIS A 172 27.61 4.39 1.34
CA HIS A 172 27.93 5.78 1.02
C HIS A 172 27.70 6.74 2.19
N ASN A 173 26.74 6.45 3.08
CA ASN A 173 26.48 7.27 4.26
C ASN A 173 27.70 7.36 5.20
N VAL A 174 28.55 6.33 5.21
CA VAL A 174 29.83 6.37 5.93
C VAL A 174 30.79 7.40 5.32
N GLN A 175 30.86 7.49 3.99
CA GLN A 175 31.68 8.49 3.31
C GLN A 175 31.17 9.91 3.58
N LEU A 176 29.85 10.14 3.48
CA LEU A 176 29.26 11.45 3.77
C LEU A 176 29.49 11.91 5.21
N ALA A 177 29.34 11.01 6.17
CA ALA A 177 29.62 11.31 7.58
C ALA A 177 31.11 11.61 7.81
N TYR A 178 32.02 10.92 7.11
CA TYR A 178 33.45 11.20 7.17
C TYR A 178 33.78 12.57 6.57
N ASP A 179 33.24 12.90 5.40
CA ASP A 179 33.47 14.18 4.71
C ASP A 179 32.89 15.36 5.49
N ALA A 180 31.79 15.14 6.23
CA ALA A 180 31.22 16.11 7.17
C ALA A 180 32.01 16.22 8.49
N GLY A 181 33.04 15.40 8.70
CA GLY A 181 33.83 15.36 9.93
C GLY A 181 33.12 14.75 11.14
N ALA A 182 31.98 14.08 10.93
CA ALA A 182 31.22 13.40 11.99
C ALA A 182 31.91 12.12 12.49
N ILE A 183 32.76 11.51 11.65
CA ILE A 183 33.60 10.36 11.99
C ILE A 183 35.00 10.52 11.39
N THR A 184 35.96 9.76 11.91
CA THR A 184 37.35 9.70 11.40
C THR A 184 37.80 8.29 10.99
N ASP A 185 37.05 7.24 11.34
CA ASP A 185 37.36 5.83 11.04
C ASP A 185 36.22 5.19 10.23
N LYS A 186 36.34 5.22 8.90
CA LYS A 186 35.35 4.59 7.99
C LYS A 186 35.25 3.07 8.20
N PRO A 187 36.36 2.29 8.21
CA PRO A 187 36.29 0.86 8.52
C PRO A 187 35.66 0.55 9.88
N GLY A 188 35.94 1.36 10.91
CA GLY A 188 35.31 1.24 12.23
C GLY A 188 33.79 1.42 12.19
N ALA A 189 33.31 2.44 11.49
CA ALA A 189 31.88 2.67 11.28
C ALA A 189 31.22 1.46 10.59
N GLY A 190 31.81 0.95 9.51
CA GLY A 190 31.29 -0.24 8.82
C GLY A 190 31.24 -1.48 9.72
N ARG A 191 32.26 -1.73 10.56
CA ARG A 191 32.24 -2.84 11.53
C ARG A 191 31.16 -2.68 12.60
N ASN A 192 30.91 -1.45 13.05
CA ASN A 192 29.83 -1.17 14.01
C ASN A 192 28.46 -1.44 13.40
N ASP A 193 28.26 -1.06 12.13
CA ASP A 193 27.04 -1.35 11.40
C ASP A 193 26.80 -2.86 11.27
N MET A 194 27.83 -3.64 10.91
CA MET A 194 27.70 -5.10 10.85
C MET A 194 27.40 -5.73 12.21
N THR A 195 27.99 -5.19 13.29
CA THR A 195 27.68 -5.62 14.66
C THR A 195 26.21 -5.38 14.99
N TYR A 196 25.67 -4.21 14.61
CA TYR A 196 24.27 -3.87 14.79
C TYR A 196 23.34 -4.84 14.06
N LEU A 197 23.61 -5.08 12.77
CA LEU A 197 22.81 -6.00 11.95
C LEU A 197 22.81 -7.42 12.51
N ARG A 198 23.98 -7.92 12.96
CA ARG A 198 24.13 -9.22 13.61
C ARG A 198 23.26 -9.33 14.86
N ASP A 199 23.32 -8.33 15.73
CA ASP A 199 22.70 -8.40 17.05
C ASP A 199 21.21 -8.10 17.02
N ARG A 200 20.74 -7.26 16.08
CA ARG A 200 19.35 -6.80 16.02
C ARG A 200 18.52 -7.47 14.94
N TYR A 201 19.07 -7.76 13.77
CA TYR A 201 18.27 -8.13 12.60
C TYR A 201 18.50 -9.56 12.13
N PHE A 202 19.74 -10.00 11.93
CA PHE A 202 20.05 -11.30 11.29
C PHE A 202 19.49 -12.53 12.03
N ASN A 203 19.22 -12.40 13.33
CA ASN A 203 18.65 -13.46 14.17
C ASN A 203 17.12 -13.47 14.23
N GLN A 204 16.44 -12.47 13.65
CA GLN A 204 14.97 -12.45 13.63
C GLN A 204 14.45 -13.58 12.73
N SER A 205 13.35 -14.22 13.14
CA SER A 205 12.82 -15.41 12.47
C SER A 205 12.32 -15.14 11.06
N ASN A 206 11.89 -13.92 10.78
CA ASN A 206 11.45 -13.46 9.46
C ASN A 206 12.52 -12.61 8.72
N TYR A 207 13.78 -12.63 9.18
CA TYR A 207 14.88 -12.07 8.38
C TYR A 207 15.14 -12.98 7.16
N ILE A 208 15.20 -12.39 5.96
CA ILE A 208 15.37 -13.14 4.72
C ILE A 208 16.74 -13.82 4.72
N LYS A 209 16.71 -15.13 4.46
CA LYS A 209 17.91 -15.94 4.25
C LYS A 209 17.94 -16.48 2.83
N VAL A 210 19.10 -16.40 2.20
CA VAL A 210 19.38 -17.00 0.89
C VAL A 210 20.64 -17.84 1.06
N ASP A 211 20.63 -19.06 0.54
CA ASP A 211 21.71 -20.05 0.70
C ASP A 211 22.11 -20.25 2.17
N ASN A 212 21.11 -20.34 3.05
CA ASN A 212 21.23 -20.52 4.51
C ASN A 212 21.98 -19.40 5.25
N ALA A 213 22.23 -18.25 4.63
CA ALA A 213 22.83 -17.07 5.27
C ALA A 213 21.92 -15.85 5.23
N PRO A 214 22.04 -14.91 6.19
CA PRO A 214 21.31 -13.64 6.16
C PRO A 214 21.56 -12.91 4.84
N LEU A 215 20.51 -12.45 4.18
CA LEU A 215 20.63 -11.61 2.98
C LEU A 215 21.09 -10.21 3.39
N LEU A 216 22.11 -9.67 2.75
CA LEU A 216 22.51 -8.27 2.87
C LEU A 216 22.74 -7.71 1.47
N LEU A 217 22.01 -6.65 1.12
CA LEU A 217 22.30 -5.89 -0.09
C LEU A 217 23.14 -4.67 0.30
N VAL A 218 23.97 -4.17 -0.60
CA VAL A 218 24.57 -2.83 -0.50
C VAL A 218 24.15 -2.01 -1.71
N PHE A 219 23.68 -0.78 -1.48
CA PHE A 219 23.42 0.16 -2.56
C PHE A 219 24.76 0.76 -3.03
N GLY A 220 25.52 -0.05 -3.79
CA GLY A 220 26.91 0.20 -4.10
C GLY A 220 27.66 -1.11 -4.39
N PRO A 221 28.94 -1.25 -4.01
CA PRO A 221 29.65 -0.44 -3.01
C PRO A 221 30.09 0.95 -3.46
N GLN A 222 29.98 1.95 -2.59
CA GLN A 222 30.42 3.32 -2.87
C GLN A 222 31.55 3.80 -1.95
N THR A 223 31.59 3.36 -0.70
CA THR A 223 32.62 3.73 0.28
C THR A 223 33.71 2.68 0.40
N PHE A 224 33.32 1.42 0.47
CA PHE A 224 34.24 0.29 0.61
C PHE A 224 34.42 -0.36 -0.77
N GLN A 225 35.51 -0.01 -1.46
CA GLN A 225 35.67 -0.33 -2.90
C GLN A 225 36.69 -1.44 -3.17
N SER A 226 37.08 -2.21 -2.16
CA SER A 226 37.95 -3.37 -2.33
C SER A 226 37.50 -4.60 -1.54
N ALA A 227 37.90 -5.78 -2.02
CA ALA A 227 37.68 -7.04 -1.32
C ALA A 227 38.27 -7.04 0.10
N GLY A 228 39.39 -6.33 0.31
CA GLY A 228 40.01 -6.16 1.63
C GLY A 228 39.15 -5.33 2.57
N ASP A 229 38.54 -4.25 2.08
CA ASP A 229 37.63 -3.42 2.86
C ASP A 229 36.42 -4.21 3.33
N TRP A 230 35.75 -4.93 2.43
CA TRP A 230 34.59 -5.75 2.79
C TRP A 230 34.94 -6.91 3.73
N THR A 231 36.11 -7.52 3.56
CA THR A 231 36.62 -8.52 4.52
C THR A 231 36.79 -7.91 5.91
N ASN A 232 37.28 -6.67 5.99
CA ASN A 232 37.44 -5.93 7.23
C ASN A 232 36.08 -5.56 7.85
N VAL A 233 35.16 -4.97 7.07
CA VAL A 233 33.81 -4.59 7.49
C VAL A 233 33.06 -5.79 8.04
N PHE A 234 33.17 -6.96 7.39
CA PHE A 234 32.52 -8.19 7.84
C PHE A 234 33.24 -8.91 8.97
N SER A 235 34.42 -8.48 9.42
CA SER A 235 35.18 -9.15 10.49
C SER A 235 34.40 -9.46 11.79
N PRO A 236 33.42 -8.65 12.24
CA PRO A 236 32.63 -8.96 13.45
C PRO A 236 31.60 -10.09 13.28
N LEU A 237 31.37 -10.55 12.06
CA LEU A 237 30.37 -11.56 11.72
C LEU A 237 30.98 -12.97 11.75
N SER A 238 30.45 -13.86 12.59
CA SER A 238 30.82 -15.28 12.59
C SER A 238 30.31 -16.00 11.34
N GLN A 239 29.06 -15.73 10.96
CA GLN A 239 28.48 -16.14 9.68
C GLN A 239 28.44 -14.95 8.73
N LYS A 240 29.10 -15.06 7.57
CA LYS A 240 29.05 -14.02 6.54
C LYS A 240 27.69 -14.03 5.83
N PRO A 241 27.13 -12.86 5.47
CA PRO A 241 25.85 -12.80 4.79
C PRO A 241 25.97 -13.29 3.34
N THR A 242 24.83 -13.66 2.76
CA THR A 242 24.69 -13.70 1.30
C THR A 242 24.65 -12.26 0.83
N PHE A 243 25.83 -11.75 0.46
CA PHE A 243 26.05 -10.35 0.17
C PHE A 243 25.85 -10.05 -1.32
N LEU A 244 24.92 -9.16 -1.65
CA LEU A 244 24.66 -8.74 -3.01
C LEU A 244 25.04 -7.27 -3.20
N THR A 245 25.87 -7.01 -4.21
CA THR A 245 26.19 -5.65 -4.64
C THR A 245 25.17 -5.17 -5.66
N LEU A 246 25.17 -3.88 -5.95
CA LEU A 246 24.54 -3.37 -7.15
C LEU A 246 25.14 -4.09 -8.38
N TRP A 247 24.33 -4.23 -9.43
CA TRP A 247 24.78 -4.87 -10.65
C TRP A 247 26.07 -4.22 -11.19
N TYR A 248 26.97 -5.05 -11.71
CA TYR A 248 28.29 -4.62 -12.18
C TYR A 248 29.30 -4.16 -11.11
N GLU A 249 28.91 -4.12 -9.82
CA GLU A 249 29.76 -3.65 -8.71
C GLU A 249 30.28 -4.80 -7.80
N SER A 250 30.23 -6.05 -8.27
CA SER A 250 30.74 -7.18 -7.47
C SER A 250 32.26 -7.25 -7.40
N GLY A 251 32.99 -6.58 -8.31
CA GLY A 251 34.45 -6.56 -8.32
C GLY A 251 35.03 -5.84 -7.10
N GLU A 252 34.33 -4.82 -6.65
CA GLU A 252 34.59 -3.92 -5.52
C GLU A 252 34.50 -4.69 -4.20
N ALA A 253 33.71 -5.76 -4.14
CA ALA A 253 33.59 -6.64 -2.98
C ALA A 253 34.40 -7.95 -3.11
N GLY A 254 34.83 -8.31 -4.32
CA GLY A 254 35.55 -9.54 -4.63
C GLY A 254 34.84 -10.78 -4.11
N ALA A 255 35.57 -11.68 -3.44
CA ALA A 255 35.02 -12.95 -2.95
C ALA A 255 33.91 -12.80 -1.87
N ASN A 256 33.73 -11.61 -1.32
CA ASN A 256 32.64 -11.32 -0.39
C ASN A 256 31.29 -11.25 -1.10
N ALA A 257 31.23 -10.77 -2.35
CA ALA A 257 30.00 -10.75 -3.13
C ALA A 257 29.57 -12.17 -3.51
N LYS A 258 28.33 -12.52 -3.17
CA LYS A 258 27.65 -13.76 -3.55
C LYS A 258 26.69 -13.57 -4.71
N GLY A 259 26.51 -12.34 -5.16
CA GLY A 259 25.72 -12.03 -6.32
C GLY A 259 25.50 -10.54 -6.48
N GLU A 260 24.51 -10.21 -7.30
CA GLU A 260 24.21 -8.84 -7.70
C GLU A 260 22.70 -8.62 -7.77
N PHE A 261 22.25 -7.39 -7.58
CA PHE A 261 20.87 -6.98 -7.83
C PHE A 261 20.79 -5.84 -8.84
N ALA A 262 19.79 -5.90 -9.72
CA ALA A 262 19.55 -4.86 -10.72
C ALA A 262 18.90 -3.61 -10.11
N TRP A 263 19.19 -2.46 -10.74
CA TRP A 263 18.56 -1.17 -10.47
C TRP A 263 18.15 -0.47 -11.77
N ILE A 264 17.63 0.75 -11.66
CA ILE A 264 17.05 1.52 -12.75
C ILE A 264 18.14 2.28 -13.51
N TYR A 265 18.26 2.04 -14.81
CA TYR A 265 19.23 2.70 -15.70
C TYR A 265 18.57 3.14 -17.02
N PRO A 266 19.14 4.15 -17.72
CA PRO A 266 18.50 4.80 -18.87
C PRO A 266 18.30 3.89 -20.09
N ASP A 267 19.02 2.78 -20.18
CA ASP A 267 18.87 1.78 -21.25
C ASP A 267 17.72 0.78 -21.01
N PHE A 268 16.96 0.96 -19.91
CA PHE A 268 15.67 0.33 -19.63
C PHE A 268 15.69 -1.20 -19.83
N ILE A 269 14.77 -1.73 -20.66
CA ILE A 269 14.64 -3.17 -20.91
C ILE A 269 15.91 -3.76 -21.54
N ASN A 270 16.69 -2.99 -22.30
CA ASN A 270 17.93 -3.50 -22.90
C ASN A 270 18.96 -3.80 -21.80
N GLY A 271 19.11 -2.89 -20.83
CA GLY A 271 20.01 -3.06 -19.68
C GLY A 271 19.59 -4.25 -18.81
N LEU A 272 18.30 -4.33 -18.44
CA LEU A 272 17.77 -5.46 -17.68
C LEU A 272 17.94 -6.80 -18.40
N THR A 273 17.63 -6.85 -19.69
CA THR A 273 17.77 -8.07 -20.51
C THR A 273 19.23 -8.50 -20.58
N SER A 274 20.15 -7.54 -20.76
CA SER A 274 21.58 -7.80 -20.75
C SER A 274 22.03 -8.39 -19.41
N PHE A 275 21.62 -7.80 -18.29
CA PHE A 275 21.95 -8.31 -16.95
C PHE A 275 21.41 -9.75 -16.75
N TYR A 276 20.16 -10.02 -17.13
CA TYR A 276 19.56 -11.35 -16.94
C TYR A 276 20.25 -12.43 -17.77
N ASN A 277 20.65 -12.10 -19.00
CA ASN A 277 21.14 -13.09 -19.96
C ASN A 277 22.66 -13.22 -19.99
N THR A 278 23.40 -12.14 -19.74
CA THR A 278 24.84 -12.10 -20.00
C THR A 278 25.70 -12.00 -18.74
N ARG A 279 25.14 -11.49 -17.63
CA ARG A 279 25.93 -11.28 -16.42
C ARG A 279 26.28 -12.63 -15.76
N PRO A 280 27.58 -12.95 -15.59
CA PRO A 280 28.04 -14.17 -14.93
C PRO A 280 28.06 -13.97 -13.42
N SER A 281 26.88 -13.75 -12.83
CA SER A 281 26.71 -13.66 -11.38
C SER A 281 26.08 -14.94 -10.85
N PRO A 282 26.62 -15.55 -9.78
CA PRO A 282 26.09 -16.80 -9.22
C PRO A 282 24.68 -16.64 -8.65
N LEU A 283 24.32 -15.43 -8.19
CA LEU A 283 22.97 -15.08 -7.75
C LEU A 283 22.58 -13.71 -8.31
N LYS A 284 21.40 -13.65 -8.94
CA LYS A 284 20.86 -12.42 -9.54
C LYS A 284 19.50 -12.12 -8.95
N PHE A 285 19.38 -10.92 -8.39
CA PHE A 285 18.09 -10.33 -8.06
C PHE A 285 17.65 -9.45 -9.21
N GLY A 286 16.53 -9.81 -9.84
CA GLY A 286 15.91 -9.01 -10.88
C GLY A 286 15.33 -7.71 -10.33
N SER A 287 14.93 -6.82 -11.22
CA SER A 287 14.32 -5.53 -10.92
C SER A 287 13.09 -5.33 -11.79
N VAL A 288 12.06 -4.76 -11.17
CA VAL A 288 10.78 -4.38 -11.78
C VAL A 288 10.49 -2.95 -11.35
N TYR A 289 10.31 -2.05 -12.31
CA TYR A 289 10.07 -0.64 -12.03
C TYR A 289 9.08 -0.02 -13.00
N PRO A 290 8.29 0.97 -12.55
CA PRO A 290 7.20 1.54 -13.33
C PRO A 290 7.65 2.61 -14.33
N GLY A 291 8.87 3.10 -14.19
CA GLY A 291 9.43 4.22 -14.92
C GLY A 291 10.51 4.89 -14.07
N PHE A 292 10.96 6.05 -14.51
CA PHE A 292 11.89 6.92 -13.78
C PHE A 292 11.67 8.35 -14.23
N ARG A 293 11.29 9.23 -13.31
CA ARG A 293 11.13 10.66 -13.60
C ARG A 293 11.42 11.44 -12.33
N SER A 294 12.71 11.73 -12.14
CA SER A 294 13.18 12.37 -10.92
C SER A 294 12.70 13.82 -10.80
N PHE A 295 12.31 14.20 -9.58
CA PHE A 295 12.01 15.58 -9.22
C PHE A 295 13.28 16.35 -8.87
N TYR A 296 14.46 15.74 -8.83
CA TYR A 296 15.69 16.35 -8.33
C TYR A 296 15.98 17.73 -8.91
N THR A 297 16.03 17.86 -10.23
CA THR A 297 16.29 19.17 -10.87
C THR A 297 15.23 20.21 -10.49
N ALA A 298 13.95 19.83 -10.47
CA ALA A 298 12.85 20.73 -10.09
C ALA A 298 12.85 21.06 -8.59
N GLY A 299 13.34 20.12 -7.77
CA GLY A 299 13.52 20.22 -6.33
C GLY A 299 14.78 20.96 -5.89
N GLY A 300 15.62 21.40 -6.83
CA GLY A 300 16.89 22.07 -6.56
C GLY A 300 18.01 21.14 -6.10
N TRP A 301 17.92 19.85 -6.40
CA TRP A 301 18.92 18.83 -6.12
C TRP A 301 19.67 18.42 -7.39
N GLY A 302 20.91 17.96 -7.24
CA GLY A 302 21.65 17.31 -8.32
C GLY A 302 21.12 15.89 -8.56
N GLY A 303 21.30 15.36 -9.76
CA GLY A 303 20.88 14.00 -10.07
C GLY A 303 20.77 13.73 -11.57
N PRO A 304 20.33 12.52 -11.94
CA PRO A 304 20.12 12.15 -13.33
C PRO A 304 19.07 13.06 -13.99
N THR A 305 19.35 13.45 -15.22
CA THR A 305 18.47 14.28 -16.06
C THR A 305 17.75 13.48 -17.15
N TRP A 306 18.03 12.18 -17.24
CA TRP A 306 17.32 11.25 -18.12
C TRP A 306 16.03 10.75 -17.44
N GLU A 307 15.10 10.27 -18.26
CA GLU A 307 13.83 9.72 -17.78
C GLU A 307 13.47 8.42 -18.52
N ILE A 308 12.66 7.58 -17.87
CA ILE A 308 11.98 6.44 -18.44
C ILE A 308 10.49 6.70 -18.27
N ALA A 309 9.80 6.95 -19.38
CA ALA A 309 8.37 7.22 -19.36
C ALA A 309 7.59 6.01 -18.81
N HIS A 310 6.63 6.28 -17.92
CA HIS A 310 5.78 5.23 -17.35
C HIS A 310 4.82 4.61 -18.38
N ASN A 311 4.32 5.45 -19.31
CA ASN A 311 3.35 5.07 -20.34
C ASN A 311 2.13 4.34 -19.75
N GLY A 312 1.50 4.98 -18.74
CA GLY A 312 0.50 4.34 -17.90
C GLY A 312 1.13 3.23 -17.07
N LEU A 313 0.64 2.00 -17.24
CA LEU A 313 1.17 0.81 -16.58
C LEU A 313 2.14 0.01 -17.48
N THR A 314 2.45 0.52 -18.68
CA THR A 314 3.15 -0.27 -19.72
C THR A 314 4.57 -0.60 -19.30
N ALA A 315 5.36 0.38 -18.86
CA ALA A 315 6.76 0.15 -18.49
C ALA A 315 6.87 -0.83 -17.31
N PHE A 316 6.00 -0.67 -16.30
CA PHE A 316 5.89 -1.62 -15.19
C PHE A 316 5.60 -3.05 -15.68
N ASN A 317 4.61 -3.21 -16.55
CA ASN A 317 4.23 -4.52 -17.06
C ASN A 317 5.33 -5.17 -17.90
N GLN A 318 6.11 -4.39 -18.65
CA GLN A 318 7.25 -4.89 -19.41
C GLN A 318 8.37 -5.41 -18.49
N THR A 319 8.77 -4.65 -17.48
CA THR A 319 9.82 -5.07 -16.55
C THR A 319 9.36 -6.25 -15.68
N LEU A 320 8.08 -6.27 -15.27
CA LEU A 320 7.48 -7.38 -14.53
C LEU A 320 7.44 -8.67 -15.35
N ASP A 321 6.98 -8.62 -16.60
CA ASP A 321 6.99 -9.82 -17.46
C ASP A 321 8.41 -10.32 -17.73
N LEU A 322 9.38 -9.42 -17.90
CA LEU A 322 10.78 -9.79 -18.09
C LEU A 322 11.33 -10.54 -16.86
N ALA A 323 11.16 -9.98 -15.65
CA ALA A 323 11.65 -10.61 -14.41
C ALA A 323 10.92 -11.94 -14.09
N LYS A 324 9.59 -11.97 -14.29
CA LYS A 324 8.75 -13.16 -14.07
C LYS A 324 9.06 -14.28 -15.06
N ASN A 325 9.41 -13.98 -16.30
CA ASN A 325 9.63 -15.01 -17.32
C ASN A 325 11.10 -15.42 -17.45
N ALA A 326 12.05 -14.63 -16.94
CA ALA A 326 13.47 -14.96 -16.97
C ALA A 326 13.76 -16.22 -16.13
N THR A 327 14.31 -17.26 -16.76
CA THR A 327 14.71 -18.51 -16.09
C THR A 327 15.93 -18.33 -15.19
N SER A 328 16.76 -17.32 -15.45
CA SER A 328 17.95 -16.99 -14.66
C SER A 328 17.65 -16.19 -13.38
N ILE A 329 16.40 -15.82 -13.14
CA ILE A 329 15.97 -14.95 -12.04
C ILE A 329 14.99 -15.70 -11.15
N ASN A 330 15.39 -16.10 -9.94
CA ASN A 330 14.47 -16.72 -8.97
C ASN A 330 13.96 -15.74 -7.90
N HIS A 331 14.59 -14.57 -7.82
CA HIS A 331 14.26 -13.49 -6.90
C HIS A 331 14.24 -12.19 -7.70
N PHE A 332 13.24 -11.34 -7.52
CA PHE A 332 13.27 -9.99 -8.05
C PHE A 332 12.70 -9.00 -7.05
N GLN A 333 13.19 -7.77 -7.12
CA GLN A 333 12.70 -6.67 -6.33
C GLN A 333 11.83 -5.74 -7.18
N LEU A 334 10.88 -5.10 -6.52
CA LEU A 334 10.07 -4.02 -7.06
C LEU A 334 10.74 -2.70 -6.65
N ASN A 335 11.19 -1.92 -7.63
CA ASN A 335 11.91 -0.67 -7.47
C ASN A 335 10.97 0.47 -7.87
N THR A 336 10.33 1.15 -6.93
CA THR A 336 10.40 0.99 -5.47
C THR A 336 8.98 1.02 -4.90
N TRP A 337 8.80 0.72 -3.62
CA TRP A 337 7.53 0.99 -2.94
C TRP A 337 7.20 2.48 -3.06
N ASN A 338 8.09 3.34 -2.60
CA ASN A 338 7.76 4.73 -2.28
C ASN A 338 8.87 5.75 -2.57
N ASP A 339 9.80 5.51 -3.49
CA ASP A 339 10.73 6.57 -3.89
C ASP A 339 10.04 7.60 -4.81
N TYR A 340 9.35 8.52 -4.13
CA TYR A 340 8.62 9.63 -4.74
C TYR A 340 9.53 10.66 -5.41
N GLY A 341 10.76 10.82 -4.92
CA GLY A 341 11.73 11.76 -5.47
C GLY A 341 12.24 11.31 -6.84
N GLU A 342 12.40 10.01 -7.06
CA GLU A 342 12.82 9.44 -8.34
C GLU A 342 11.66 9.16 -9.31
N GLY A 343 10.42 9.16 -8.82
CA GLY A 343 9.28 8.80 -9.66
C GLY A 343 9.23 7.30 -9.95
N THR A 344 9.63 6.45 -9.01
CA THR A 344 9.72 4.98 -9.20
C THR A 344 8.73 4.21 -8.32
N MET A 345 7.87 4.93 -7.58
CA MET A 345 6.91 4.35 -6.64
C MET A 345 5.90 3.42 -7.32
N ILE A 346 5.61 2.30 -6.65
CA ILE A 346 4.46 1.45 -6.93
C ILE A 346 3.35 1.58 -5.89
N GLU A 347 3.62 2.26 -4.77
CA GLU A 347 2.62 2.64 -3.77
C GLU A 347 1.50 3.44 -4.46
N PRO A 348 0.21 3.18 -4.13
CA PRO A 348 -0.89 3.85 -4.80
C PRO A 348 -0.78 5.38 -4.78
N THR A 349 -1.01 5.98 -5.94
CA THR A 349 -0.99 7.44 -6.13
C THR A 349 -2.31 7.93 -6.72
N ARG A 350 -2.55 9.24 -6.74
CA ARG A 350 -3.69 9.82 -7.47
C ARG A 350 -3.60 9.57 -8.98
N GLU A 351 -2.38 9.46 -9.51
CA GLU A 351 -2.10 9.30 -10.94
C GLU A 351 -2.32 7.87 -11.43
N PHE A 352 -1.96 6.87 -10.62
CA PHE A 352 -1.98 5.46 -11.01
C PHE A 352 -3.03 4.62 -10.26
N GLY A 353 -3.66 5.17 -9.21
CA GLY A 353 -4.55 4.42 -8.33
C GLY A 353 -3.84 3.16 -7.82
N TYR A 354 -4.52 2.02 -7.90
CA TYR A 354 -3.95 0.71 -7.55
C TYR A 354 -3.30 -0.03 -8.73
N GLY A 355 -3.14 0.61 -9.89
CA GLY A 355 -2.83 -0.06 -11.16
C GLY A 355 -1.56 -0.94 -11.16
N PHE A 356 -0.49 -0.52 -10.46
CA PHE A 356 0.71 -1.36 -10.33
C PHE A 356 0.47 -2.58 -9.45
N LEU A 357 -0.25 -2.42 -8.34
CA LEU A 357 -0.56 -3.52 -7.44
C LEU A 357 -1.53 -4.53 -8.07
N THR A 358 -2.55 -4.06 -8.79
CA THR A 358 -3.47 -4.96 -9.51
C THR A 358 -2.76 -5.69 -10.66
N SER A 359 -1.80 -5.05 -11.32
CA SER A 359 -0.92 -5.71 -12.30
C SER A 359 -0.09 -6.83 -11.67
N LEU A 360 0.43 -6.62 -10.44
CA LEU A 360 1.11 -7.67 -9.67
C LEU A 360 0.16 -8.81 -9.32
N GLN A 361 -1.02 -8.49 -8.77
CA GLN A 361 -2.02 -9.48 -8.37
C GLN A 361 -2.35 -10.43 -9.54
N GLN A 362 -2.63 -9.86 -10.71
CA GLN A 362 -2.94 -10.61 -11.93
C GLN A 362 -1.75 -11.43 -12.43
N LYS A 363 -0.56 -10.81 -12.57
CA LYS A 363 0.60 -11.47 -13.20
C LYS A 363 1.28 -12.49 -12.28
N LEU A 364 1.12 -12.37 -10.96
CA LEU A 364 1.59 -13.37 -9.99
C LEU A 364 0.52 -14.43 -9.69
N GLY A 365 -0.73 -14.21 -10.13
CA GLY A 365 -1.85 -15.11 -9.90
C GLY A 365 -2.21 -15.24 -8.43
N VAL A 366 -2.28 -14.12 -7.71
CA VAL A 366 -2.79 -14.12 -6.34
C VAL A 366 -4.32 -14.16 -6.36
N PRO A 367 -4.98 -14.81 -5.38
CA PRO A 367 -6.44 -14.97 -5.37
C PRO A 367 -7.19 -13.74 -4.84
N TYR A 368 -6.65 -12.54 -5.05
CA TYR A 368 -7.18 -11.27 -4.55
C TYR A 368 -7.22 -10.23 -5.66
N SER A 369 -8.02 -9.19 -5.44
CA SER A 369 -8.25 -8.13 -6.42
C SER A 369 -8.09 -6.74 -5.81
N GLN A 370 -8.44 -5.71 -6.57
CA GLN A 370 -8.48 -4.33 -6.09
C GLN A 370 -9.38 -4.17 -4.86
N SER A 371 -10.45 -4.99 -4.74
CA SER A 371 -11.39 -4.93 -3.61
C SER A 371 -10.71 -5.07 -2.24
N GLU A 372 -9.67 -5.89 -2.14
CA GLU A 372 -8.93 -6.06 -0.88
C GLU A 372 -8.02 -4.86 -0.61
N LEU A 373 -7.44 -4.26 -1.66
CA LEU A 373 -6.63 -3.04 -1.53
C LEU A 373 -7.50 -1.87 -1.02
N GLU A 374 -8.69 -1.70 -1.58
CA GLU A 374 -9.64 -0.68 -1.13
C GLU A 374 -10.14 -0.93 0.30
N LEU A 375 -10.30 -2.19 0.70
CA LEU A 375 -10.64 -2.54 2.07
C LEU A 375 -9.52 -2.17 3.05
N ILE A 376 -8.26 -2.38 2.67
CA ILE A 376 -7.08 -1.96 3.45
C ILE A 376 -7.02 -0.44 3.56
N HIS A 377 -7.30 0.28 2.47
CA HIS A 377 -7.41 1.74 2.50
C HIS A 377 -8.56 2.19 3.42
N THR A 378 -9.70 1.50 3.41
CA THR A 378 -10.81 1.79 4.32
C THR A 378 -10.40 1.62 5.78
N LEU A 379 -9.64 0.56 6.12
CA LEU A 379 -9.05 0.40 7.46
C LEU A 379 -8.19 1.61 7.83
N PHE A 380 -7.27 2.02 6.96
CA PHE A 380 -6.41 3.19 7.18
C PHE A 380 -7.22 4.48 7.40
N GLN A 381 -8.23 4.75 6.56
CA GLN A 381 -9.08 5.93 6.72
C GLN A 381 -9.82 5.92 8.06
N GLN A 382 -10.35 4.77 8.46
CA GLN A 382 -11.03 4.64 9.74
C GLN A 382 -10.08 4.75 10.93
N ARG A 383 -8.83 4.27 10.83
CA ARG A 383 -7.80 4.50 11.86
C ARG A 383 -7.64 5.99 12.13
N LYS A 384 -7.51 6.79 11.07
CA LYS A 384 -7.35 8.24 11.17
C LYS A 384 -8.64 8.94 11.64
N GLN A 385 -9.80 8.54 11.12
CA GLN A 385 -11.10 9.12 11.50
C GLN A 385 -11.42 8.90 12.99
N PHE A 386 -11.14 7.70 13.50
CA PHE A 386 -11.50 7.28 14.85
C PHE A 386 -10.30 7.25 15.80
N ALA A 387 -9.27 8.08 15.56
CA ALA A 387 -8.04 8.08 16.36
C ALA A 387 -8.26 8.28 17.87
N GLY A 388 -9.31 9.03 18.25
CA GLY A 388 -9.70 9.26 19.64
C GLY A 388 -10.67 8.23 20.24
N ASP A 389 -11.15 7.25 19.48
CA ASP A 389 -12.11 6.25 19.94
C ASP A 389 -11.41 4.90 20.19
N ALA A 390 -11.06 4.65 21.45
CA ALA A 390 -10.36 3.43 21.85
C ALA A 390 -11.14 2.15 21.53
N THR A 391 -12.48 2.19 21.60
CA THR A 391 -13.32 1.02 21.30
C THR A 391 -13.26 0.71 19.82
N ARG A 392 -13.40 1.74 18.97
CA ARG A 392 -13.28 1.55 17.53
C ARG A 392 -11.87 1.14 17.13
N GLN A 393 -10.82 1.69 17.74
CA GLN A 393 -9.43 1.27 17.49
C GLN A 393 -9.19 -0.22 17.80
N ALA A 394 -9.81 -0.75 18.86
CA ALA A 394 -9.73 -2.18 19.17
C ALA A 394 -10.43 -3.02 18.08
N GLN A 395 -11.58 -2.59 17.57
CA GLN A 395 -12.26 -3.26 16.45
C GLN A 395 -11.41 -3.20 15.17
N LEU A 396 -10.81 -2.06 14.86
CA LEU A 396 -9.92 -1.92 13.71
C LEU A 396 -8.68 -2.82 13.83
N ALA A 397 -8.16 -3.05 15.04
CA ALA A 397 -7.09 -4.02 15.28
C ALA A 397 -7.53 -5.47 15.01
N GLN A 398 -8.79 -5.81 15.31
CA GLN A 398 -9.37 -7.10 14.92
C GLN A 398 -9.48 -7.22 13.39
N ALA A 399 -9.90 -6.15 12.70
CA ALA A 399 -9.95 -6.13 11.23
C ALA A 399 -8.55 -6.29 10.61
N ALA A 400 -7.53 -5.59 11.13
CA ALA A 400 -6.15 -5.74 10.71
C ALA A 400 -5.63 -7.18 10.92
N SER A 401 -5.96 -7.77 12.07
CA SER A 401 -5.61 -9.17 12.36
C SER A 401 -6.31 -10.16 11.42
N ALA A 402 -7.58 -9.92 11.09
CA ALA A 402 -8.32 -10.72 10.12
C ALA A 402 -7.69 -10.62 8.71
N LEU A 403 -7.32 -9.42 8.25
CA LEU A 403 -6.57 -9.24 7.00
C LEU A 403 -5.21 -9.94 7.03
N ALA A 404 -4.47 -9.84 8.14
CA ALA A 404 -3.19 -10.53 8.30
C ALA A 404 -3.35 -12.07 8.24
N ALA A 405 -4.47 -12.59 8.72
CA ALA A 405 -4.86 -14.01 8.64
C ALA A 405 -5.54 -14.39 7.31
N LEU A 406 -5.68 -13.45 6.37
CA LEU A 406 -6.38 -13.62 5.08
C LEU A 406 -7.90 -13.85 5.19
N ASP A 407 -8.51 -13.56 6.34
CA ASP A 407 -9.96 -13.57 6.54
C ASP A 407 -10.58 -12.21 6.11
N VAL A 408 -10.63 -12.03 4.79
CA VAL A 408 -11.17 -10.81 4.16
C VAL A 408 -12.64 -10.59 4.54
N THR A 409 -13.43 -11.66 4.67
CA THR A 409 -14.84 -11.58 5.01
C THR A 409 -15.03 -11.01 6.41
N GLN A 410 -14.28 -11.51 7.41
CA GLN A 410 -14.33 -10.98 8.76
C GLN A 410 -13.86 -9.52 8.80
N ALA A 411 -12.76 -9.18 8.14
CA ALA A 411 -12.28 -7.80 8.07
C ALA A 411 -13.33 -6.85 7.48
N ARG A 412 -13.96 -7.25 6.37
CA ARG A 412 -15.02 -6.49 5.70
C ARG A 412 -16.23 -6.28 6.62
N ASN A 413 -16.65 -7.32 7.33
CA ASN A 413 -17.73 -7.21 8.30
C ASN A 413 -17.41 -6.17 9.37
N ILE A 414 -16.20 -6.19 9.95
CA ILE A 414 -15.79 -5.24 11.01
C ILE A 414 -15.73 -3.80 10.49
N LEU A 415 -15.12 -3.61 9.32
CA LEU A 415 -14.91 -2.29 8.73
C LEU A 415 -16.24 -1.64 8.29
N ASN A 416 -17.21 -2.44 7.87
CA ASN A 416 -18.56 -1.96 7.51
C ASN A 416 -19.50 -1.77 8.73
N GLY A 417 -18.94 -1.68 9.95
CA GLY A 417 -19.70 -1.44 11.18
C GLY A 417 -20.01 -2.68 12.01
N GLY A 418 -19.43 -3.84 11.68
CA GLY A 418 -19.53 -5.09 12.42
C GLY A 418 -18.60 -5.15 13.63
N GLY A 419 -18.83 -4.31 14.64
CA GLY A 419 -18.23 -4.54 15.94
C GLY A 419 -18.89 -5.74 16.62
N THR A 420 -18.20 -6.89 16.70
CA THR A 420 -18.47 -8.10 17.56
C THR A 420 -19.92 -8.50 17.86
N GLY A 421 -20.87 -8.04 17.07
CA GLY A 421 -22.27 -8.37 17.10
C GLY A 421 -22.60 -8.90 15.73
N SER A 422 -23.40 -9.95 15.70
CA SER A 422 -24.09 -10.49 14.53
C SER A 422 -24.95 -9.42 13.85
N GLY A 423 -24.30 -8.45 13.19
CA GLY A 423 -24.93 -7.51 12.29
C GLY A 423 -25.35 -8.28 11.04
N PRO A 424 -26.58 -8.07 10.53
CA PRO A 424 -27.00 -8.70 9.29
C PRO A 424 -26.06 -8.42 8.12
N SER A 425 -25.52 -9.46 7.50
CA SER A 425 -24.79 -9.34 6.24
C SER A 425 -25.77 -9.25 5.07
N VAL A 426 -25.68 -8.18 4.28
CA VAL A 426 -26.31 -8.12 2.96
C VAL A 426 -25.53 -9.03 2.02
N THR A 427 -26.20 -10.01 1.41
CA THR A 427 -25.53 -10.87 0.43
C THR A 427 -25.33 -10.08 -0.86
N ASN A 428 -24.08 -10.02 -1.35
CA ASN A 428 -23.73 -9.42 -2.63
C ASN A 428 -24.27 -7.98 -2.78
N GLY A 429 -24.06 -7.15 -1.75
CA GLY A 429 -24.51 -5.75 -1.73
C GLY A 429 -23.89 -4.87 -2.83
N GLY A 430 -22.73 -5.27 -3.36
CA GLY A 430 -22.02 -4.59 -4.46
C GLY A 430 -22.27 -5.18 -5.86
N PHE A 431 -23.06 -6.26 -5.98
CA PHE A 431 -23.41 -6.84 -7.30
C PHE A 431 -22.27 -7.46 -8.14
N GLU A 432 -21.08 -7.70 -7.56
CA GLU A 432 -19.97 -8.40 -8.24
C GLU A 432 -20.30 -9.84 -8.59
N SER A 433 -21.18 -10.48 -7.82
CA SER A 433 -21.67 -11.83 -8.08
C SER A 433 -23.00 -11.83 -8.84
N GLY A 434 -23.20 -10.82 -9.70
CA GLY A 434 -24.44 -10.63 -10.46
C GLY A 434 -25.64 -10.40 -9.53
N MET A 435 -26.76 -11.04 -9.83
CA MET A 435 -27.99 -10.96 -9.00
C MET A 435 -28.01 -11.97 -7.85
N SER A 436 -26.89 -12.64 -7.54
CA SER A 436 -26.85 -13.65 -6.46
C SER A 436 -27.31 -13.06 -5.13
N GLY A 437 -28.25 -13.74 -4.45
CA GLY A 437 -28.83 -13.27 -3.19
C GLY A 437 -29.90 -12.16 -3.33
N TRP A 438 -30.20 -11.71 -4.53
CA TRP A 438 -31.23 -10.69 -4.80
C TRP A 438 -32.40 -11.28 -5.59
N THR A 439 -33.61 -10.89 -5.22
CA THR A 439 -34.84 -11.30 -5.89
C THR A 439 -35.42 -10.13 -6.66
N THR A 440 -35.85 -10.37 -7.89
CA THR A 440 -36.60 -9.40 -8.68
C THR A 440 -38.06 -9.83 -8.81
N TRP A 441 -38.97 -8.98 -8.36
CA TRP A 441 -40.40 -9.10 -8.60
C TRP A 441 -40.86 -8.04 -9.60
N THR A 442 -41.76 -8.44 -10.50
CA THR A 442 -42.37 -7.55 -11.49
C THR A 442 -43.85 -7.92 -11.65
N PRO A 443 -44.79 -6.97 -11.51
CA PRO A 443 -46.21 -7.25 -11.68
C PRO A 443 -46.62 -7.40 -13.15
N ASN A 444 -45.82 -6.88 -14.07
CA ASN A 444 -46.09 -6.81 -15.51
C ASN A 444 -45.13 -7.67 -16.34
N GLY A 445 -44.36 -8.56 -15.72
CA GLY A 445 -43.47 -9.50 -16.41
C GLY A 445 -42.22 -8.85 -17.03
N THR A 446 -41.83 -7.66 -16.57
CA THR A 446 -40.69 -6.89 -17.11
C THR A 446 -39.40 -7.11 -16.32
N SER A 447 -39.09 -8.35 -15.94
CA SER A 447 -37.93 -8.67 -15.08
C SER A 447 -36.60 -8.35 -15.75
N GLY A 448 -36.55 -8.39 -17.09
CA GLY A 448 -35.38 -7.99 -17.88
C GLY A 448 -35.00 -6.51 -17.73
N ALA A 449 -35.84 -5.69 -17.11
CA ALA A 449 -35.50 -4.32 -16.77
C ALA A 449 -34.59 -4.21 -15.54
N ALA A 450 -34.37 -5.30 -14.78
CA ALA A 450 -33.43 -5.36 -13.67
C ALA A 450 -32.30 -6.35 -13.96
N PHE A 451 -31.07 -5.86 -13.96
CA PHE A 451 -29.89 -6.66 -14.26
C PHE A 451 -28.65 -6.03 -13.65
N THR A 452 -27.57 -6.78 -13.57
CA THR A 452 -26.26 -6.24 -13.21
C THR A 452 -25.44 -5.98 -14.44
N GLU A 453 -24.68 -4.89 -14.46
CA GLU A 453 -23.76 -4.56 -15.54
C GLU A 453 -22.58 -3.76 -15.03
N THR A 454 -21.65 -3.46 -15.93
CA THR A 454 -20.47 -2.62 -15.66
C THR A 454 -20.49 -1.27 -16.38
N TYR A 455 -21.61 -0.93 -17.03
CA TYR A 455 -21.72 0.26 -17.84
C TYR A 455 -21.62 1.53 -16.98
N ASN A 456 -20.72 2.45 -17.34
CA ASN A 456 -20.36 3.61 -16.53
C ASN A 456 -19.80 3.28 -15.12
N GLY A 457 -19.44 2.03 -14.82
CA GLY A 457 -18.81 1.60 -13.56
C GLY A 457 -19.71 1.63 -12.32
N GLY A 458 -19.36 0.80 -11.33
CA GLY A 458 -19.91 0.82 -9.97
C GLY A 458 -19.45 2.03 -9.17
N HIS A 459 -19.89 2.12 -7.92
CA HIS A 459 -19.43 3.13 -6.96
C HIS A 459 -18.05 2.76 -6.40
N ALA A 460 -17.87 1.53 -5.91
CA ALA A 460 -16.60 1.02 -5.39
C ALA A 460 -15.98 -0.08 -6.26
N SER A 461 -16.62 -0.45 -7.37
CA SER A 461 -16.21 -1.57 -8.22
C SER A 461 -16.59 -1.35 -9.69
N ALA A 462 -16.48 -2.40 -10.51
CA ALA A 462 -16.97 -2.35 -11.88
C ALA A 462 -18.49 -2.55 -11.97
N ASN A 463 -19.09 -3.38 -11.11
CA ASN A 463 -20.48 -3.79 -11.24
C ASN A 463 -21.44 -2.89 -10.44
N HIS A 464 -22.71 -2.92 -10.84
CA HIS A 464 -23.82 -2.39 -10.04
C HIS A 464 -25.13 -3.05 -10.50
N LEU A 465 -26.19 -2.92 -9.70
CA LEU A 465 -27.55 -3.15 -10.17
C LEU A 465 -27.97 -2.01 -11.11
N THR A 466 -28.69 -2.35 -12.17
CA THR A 466 -29.38 -1.42 -13.07
C THR A 466 -30.86 -1.74 -13.12
N HIS A 467 -31.69 -0.70 -12.96
CA HIS A 467 -33.08 -0.68 -13.39
C HIS A 467 -33.21 0.20 -14.64
N TRP A 468 -33.39 -0.41 -15.81
CA TRP A 468 -33.47 0.28 -17.10
C TRP A 468 -34.26 -0.53 -18.12
N SER A 469 -35.07 0.15 -18.94
CA SER A 469 -35.72 -0.43 -20.12
C SER A 469 -36.16 0.67 -21.08
N GLY A 470 -36.03 0.42 -22.38
CA GLY A 470 -36.58 1.30 -23.42
C GLY A 470 -38.11 1.27 -23.54
N ALA A 471 -38.78 0.35 -22.84
CA ALA A 471 -40.24 0.19 -22.76
C ALA A 471 -40.74 0.37 -21.30
N PRO A 472 -42.05 0.61 -21.08
CA PRO A 472 -42.62 0.68 -19.73
C PRO A 472 -42.27 -0.55 -18.89
N PHE A 473 -41.96 -0.35 -17.61
CA PHE A 473 -41.57 -1.43 -16.70
C PHE A 473 -41.94 -1.12 -15.25
N GLU A 474 -42.15 -2.18 -14.46
CA GLU A 474 -42.19 -2.09 -12.99
C GLU A 474 -41.37 -3.23 -12.41
N THR A 475 -40.38 -2.88 -11.58
CA THR A 475 -39.48 -3.85 -10.98
C THR A 475 -39.14 -3.51 -9.54
N TRP A 476 -39.20 -4.53 -8.69
CA TRP A 476 -38.82 -4.54 -7.29
C TRP A 476 -37.65 -5.50 -7.12
N THR A 477 -36.44 -4.98 -6.97
CA THR A 477 -35.26 -5.80 -6.70
C THR A 477 -34.89 -5.67 -5.24
N TYR A 478 -34.88 -6.78 -4.51
CA TYR A 478 -34.87 -6.79 -3.06
C TYR A 478 -34.13 -7.98 -2.46
N GLN A 479 -33.77 -7.83 -1.19
CA GLN A 479 -33.30 -8.90 -0.34
C GLN A 479 -34.14 -8.92 0.94
N ALA A 480 -34.39 -10.11 1.45
CA ALA A 480 -35.02 -10.32 2.75
C ALA A 480 -34.00 -10.98 3.68
N LEU A 481 -33.85 -10.39 4.87
CA LEU A 481 -33.01 -10.90 5.94
C LEU A 481 -33.89 -11.42 7.07
N SER A 482 -33.45 -12.50 7.69
CA SER A 482 -34.07 -13.12 8.84
C SER A 482 -33.04 -13.35 9.95
N GLY A 483 -33.50 -13.61 11.17
CA GLY A 483 -32.62 -13.81 12.33
C GLY A 483 -31.99 -12.54 12.89
N LEU A 484 -32.55 -11.37 12.58
CA LEU A 484 -32.04 -10.10 13.12
C LEU A 484 -32.36 -9.98 14.60
N ALA A 485 -31.42 -9.46 15.38
CA ALA A 485 -31.71 -9.07 16.76
C ALA A 485 -32.75 -7.94 16.79
N PRO A 486 -33.65 -7.88 17.79
CA PRO A 486 -34.55 -6.75 17.94
C PRO A 486 -33.79 -5.41 18.02
N GLY A 487 -34.33 -4.36 17.42
CA GLY A 487 -33.73 -3.02 17.40
C GLY A 487 -34.23 -2.16 16.24
N ASN A 488 -33.73 -0.94 16.16
CA ASN A 488 -34.01 -0.05 15.02
C ASN A 488 -32.97 -0.24 13.93
N TYR A 489 -33.41 -0.26 12.68
CA TYR A 489 -32.56 -0.50 11.52
C TYR A 489 -32.81 0.53 10.44
N LYS A 490 -31.76 0.84 9.68
CA LYS A 490 -31.82 1.52 8.39
C LYS A 490 -31.10 0.70 7.34
N VAL A 491 -31.39 0.99 6.08
CA VAL A 491 -30.64 0.45 4.94
C VAL A 491 -30.06 1.61 4.18
N ARG A 492 -28.84 1.44 3.67
CA ARG A 492 -28.08 2.43 2.93
C ARG A 492 -27.59 1.83 1.63
N ALA A 493 -27.56 2.63 0.58
CA ALA A 493 -27.01 2.25 -0.73
C ALA A 493 -26.41 3.48 -1.41
N TRP A 494 -25.45 3.26 -2.32
CA TRP A 494 -25.02 4.28 -3.26
C TRP A 494 -25.87 4.19 -4.51
N VAL A 495 -26.38 5.34 -4.96
CA VAL A 495 -27.32 5.41 -6.08
C VAL A 495 -26.96 6.54 -7.03
N ARG A 496 -27.01 6.26 -8.33
CA ARG A 496 -27.02 7.26 -9.39
C ARG A 496 -28.27 7.07 -10.24
N LYS A 497 -28.89 8.16 -10.67
CA LYS A 497 -30.20 8.10 -11.33
C LYS A 497 -30.36 9.24 -12.32
N GLY A 498 -30.68 8.89 -13.56
CA GLY A 498 -31.07 9.80 -14.62
C GLY A 498 -32.55 9.69 -14.99
N GLY A 499 -33.14 10.80 -15.40
CA GLY A 499 -34.51 10.83 -15.92
C GLY A 499 -35.63 10.77 -14.87
N THR A 500 -36.87 10.66 -15.36
CA THR A 500 -38.10 10.73 -14.56
C THR A 500 -38.82 9.39 -14.52
N PHE A 501 -39.45 9.08 -13.38
CA PHE A 501 -40.16 7.83 -13.14
C PHE A 501 -41.46 8.13 -12.41
N ASP A 502 -42.51 7.36 -12.71
CA ASP A 502 -43.77 7.40 -11.94
C ASP A 502 -43.55 6.93 -10.50
N MET A 503 -42.57 6.05 -10.31
CA MET A 503 -42.11 5.62 -9.00
C MET A 503 -40.62 5.29 -9.05
N ALA A 504 -39.85 5.86 -8.12
CA ALA A 504 -38.47 5.47 -7.86
C ALA A 504 -38.22 5.65 -6.37
N ARG A 505 -38.17 4.54 -5.61
CA ARG A 505 -38.06 4.60 -4.15
C ARG A 505 -37.14 3.52 -3.60
N PHE A 506 -36.33 3.92 -2.63
CA PHE A 506 -35.55 3.01 -1.80
C PHE A 506 -36.37 2.73 -0.54
N GLN A 507 -36.70 1.47 -0.30
CA GLN A 507 -37.73 1.10 0.66
C GLN A 507 -37.33 -0.07 1.54
N VAL A 508 -37.90 -0.13 2.74
CA VAL A 508 -37.67 -1.14 3.77
C VAL A 508 -38.96 -1.45 4.53
N LYS A 509 -39.15 -2.69 4.96
CA LYS A 509 -40.19 -3.09 5.93
C LYS A 509 -39.65 -4.13 6.92
N ALA A 510 -40.15 -4.10 8.15
CA ALA A 510 -39.69 -4.96 9.24
C ALA A 510 -40.63 -6.16 9.53
N CYS A 511 -41.69 -6.33 8.73
CA CYS A 511 -42.55 -7.51 8.76
C CYS A 511 -43.14 -7.80 7.37
N VAL A 512 -43.59 -9.03 7.15
CA VAL A 512 -44.08 -9.48 5.82
C VAL A 512 -45.28 -8.66 5.34
N GLU A 513 -46.24 -8.39 6.22
CA GLU A 513 -47.50 -7.69 5.93
C GLU A 513 -47.47 -6.18 6.21
N CYS A 514 -46.33 -5.66 6.68
CA CYS A 514 -46.18 -4.24 7.01
C CYS A 514 -46.12 -3.37 5.75
N THR A 515 -46.55 -2.11 5.89
CA THR A 515 -46.29 -1.09 4.88
C THR A 515 -44.79 -0.78 4.81
N PHE A 516 -44.31 -0.46 3.61
CA PHE A 516 -42.94 -0.02 3.43
C PHE A 516 -42.73 1.39 3.99
N ALA A 517 -41.67 1.58 4.77
CA ALA A 517 -41.04 2.87 4.94
C ALA A 517 -40.12 3.13 3.75
N PHE A 518 -40.13 4.33 3.17
CA PHE A 518 -39.35 4.61 1.97
C PHE A 518 -38.94 6.06 1.87
N ASN A 519 -37.87 6.29 1.09
CA ASN A 519 -37.52 7.58 0.55
C ASN A 519 -37.68 7.55 -0.98
N ALA A 520 -38.36 8.54 -1.54
CA ALA A 520 -38.37 8.74 -2.98
C ALA A 520 -36.98 9.20 -3.43
N LEU A 521 -36.49 8.65 -4.53
CA LEU A 521 -35.20 9.07 -5.08
C LEU A 521 -35.32 10.38 -5.85
N GLY A 522 -34.32 11.22 -5.66
CA GLY A 522 -34.09 12.40 -6.50
C GLY A 522 -33.51 12.04 -7.87
N THR A 523 -32.80 12.99 -8.47
CA THR A 523 -31.97 12.77 -9.66
C THR A 523 -30.54 13.05 -9.26
N TYR A 524 -29.66 12.10 -9.53
CA TYR A 524 -28.27 12.12 -9.07
C TYR A 524 -27.37 11.86 -10.28
N GLY A 525 -26.66 12.89 -10.73
CA GLY A 525 -25.70 12.76 -11.83
C GLY A 525 -24.51 11.88 -11.45
N ASP A 526 -24.03 12.04 -10.22
CA ASP A 526 -22.98 11.24 -9.60
C ASP A 526 -23.55 10.25 -8.58
N TRP A 527 -22.74 9.26 -8.17
CA TRP A 527 -23.09 8.34 -7.09
C TRP A 527 -23.37 9.10 -5.80
N THR A 528 -24.59 8.96 -5.29
CA THR A 528 -25.07 9.62 -4.08
C THR A 528 -25.53 8.57 -3.08
N GLN A 529 -25.05 8.67 -1.84
CA GLN A 529 -25.48 7.78 -0.78
C GLN A 529 -26.89 8.15 -0.31
N VAL A 530 -27.79 7.16 -0.29
CA VAL A 530 -29.17 7.31 0.18
C VAL A 530 -29.44 6.31 1.30
N GLU A 531 -30.37 6.68 2.19
CA GLU A 531 -30.81 5.81 3.28
C GLU A 531 -32.32 5.63 3.24
N THR A 532 -32.82 4.55 3.83
CA THR A 532 -34.24 4.41 4.18
C THR A 532 -34.56 5.12 5.51
N PRO A 533 -35.84 5.43 5.79
CA PRO A 533 -36.27 5.75 7.14
C PRO A 533 -35.96 4.58 8.11
N ALA A 534 -35.73 4.91 9.37
CA ALA A 534 -35.51 3.89 10.39
C ALA A 534 -36.78 3.07 10.63
N VAL A 535 -36.64 1.75 10.73
CA VAL A 535 -37.73 0.83 11.07
C VAL A 535 -37.37 -0.01 12.29
N SER A 536 -38.38 -0.32 13.10
CA SER A 536 -38.21 -1.15 14.29
C SER A 536 -38.40 -2.62 13.93
N VAL A 537 -37.35 -3.43 14.09
CA VAL A 537 -37.37 -4.87 13.91
C VAL A 537 -37.63 -5.52 15.25
N THR A 538 -38.74 -6.24 15.36
CA THR A 538 -39.13 -7.00 16.56
C THR A 538 -39.17 -8.51 16.30
N GLY A 539 -39.55 -8.93 15.09
CA GLY A 539 -39.62 -10.33 14.65
C GLY A 539 -38.38 -10.86 13.95
N GLY A 540 -37.27 -10.10 13.98
CA GLY A 540 -36.00 -10.49 13.36
C GLY A 540 -36.01 -10.55 11.84
N PHE A 541 -36.94 -9.84 11.18
CA PHE A 541 -37.11 -9.81 9.73
C PHE A 541 -36.89 -8.39 9.19
N LEU A 542 -36.26 -8.28 8.02
CA LEU A 542 -36.11 -7.03 7.28
C LEU A 542 -36.11 -7.31 5.78
N GLU A 543 -37.00 -6.67 5.03
CA GLU A 543 -37.01 -6.71 3.56
C GLU A 543 -36.74 -5.32 3.02
N PHE A 544 -35.79 -5.19 2.09
CA PHE A 544 -35.36 -3.91 1.54
C PHE A 544 -34.86 -4.03 0.11
N GLY A 545 -34.77 -2.89 -0.58
CA GLY A 545 -34.33 -2.84 -1.97
C GLY A 545 -34.91 -1.67 -2.73
N PHE A 546 -34.95 -1.79 -4.05
CA PHE A 546 -35.35 -0.72 -4.95
C PHE A 546 -36.63 -1.02 -5.75
N HIS A 547 -37.65 -0.14 -5.66
CA HIS A 547 -38.89 -0.26 -6.42
C HIS A 547 -39.00 0.86 -7.44
N THR A 548 -39.08 0.49 -8.71
CA THR A 548 -39.14 1.41 -9.84
C THR A 548 -40.31 1.10 -10.72
N ARG A 549 -41.01 2.15 -11.16
CA ARG A 549 -42.00 2.08 -12.23
C ARG A 549 -41.83 3.23 -13.21
N ALA A 550 -41.81 2.89 -14.48
CA ALA A 550 -41.97 3.82 -15.59
C ALA A 550 -43.17 3.37 -16.45
N LEU A 551 -44.18 4.22 -16.60
CA LEU A 551 -45.37 3.99 -17.43
C LEU A 551 -45.10 4.30 -18.91
N THR A 552 -44.02 5.02 -19.19
CA THR A 552 -43.55 5.35 -20.54
C THR A 552 -42.09 4.92 -20.70
N GLY A 553 -41.76 4.23 -21.79
CA GLY A 553 -40.39 3.86 -22.12
C GLY A 553 -39.56 5.08 -22.52
N ASN A 554 -38.37 5.23 -21.95
CA ASN A 554 -37.41 6.27 -22.30
C ASN A 554 -36.00 5.78 -22.03
N THR A 555 -35.17 5.71 -23.06
CA THR A 555 -33.79 5.20 -22.97
C THR A 555 -32.87 6.07 -22.11
N ALA A 556 -33.24 7.33 -21.82
CA ALA A 556 -32.52 8.21 -20.92
C ALA A 556 -32.82 7.97 -19.42
N ASN A 557 -33.84 7.17 -19.10
CA ASN A 557 -34.24 6.89 -17.73
C ASN A 557 -33.48 5.67 -17.19
N PHE A 558 -32.60 5.87 -16.21
CA PHE A 558 -31.84 4.79 -15.59
C PHE A 558 -31.72 4.99 -14.08
N ILE A 559 -31.59 3.89 -13.35
CA ILE A 559 -31.23 3.89 -11.94
C ILE A 559 -30.17 2.83 -11.74
N HIS A 560 -29.06 3.22 -11.13
CA HIS A 560 -28.02 2.29 -10.74
C HIS A 560 -27.85 2.31 -9.22
N MET A 561 -27.60 1.14 -8.65
CA MET A 561 -27.45 0.96 -7.20
C MET A 561 -26.26 0.06 -6.91
N ASP A 562 -25.50 0.45 -5.90
CA ASP A 562 -24.30 -0.26 -5.48
C ASP A 562 -24.10 -0.15 -3.96
N ASP A 563 -23.21 -0.99 -3.42
CA ASP A 563 -22.75 -0.97 -2.03
C ASP A 563 -23.87 -0.92 -0.97
N VAL A 564 -24.83 -1.84 -1.09
CA VAL A 564 -25.96 -1.91 -0.14
C VAL A 564 -25.54 -2.48 1.21
N SER A 565 -25.91 -1.79 2.28
CA SER A 565 -25.65 -2.18 3.66
C SER A 565 -26.87 -1.99 4.57
N VAL A 566 -27.00 -2.87 5.57
CA VAL A 566 -28.00 -2.76 6.64
C VAL A 566 -27.30 -2.30 7.91
N ILE A 567 -27.83 -1.25 8.52
CA ILE A 567 -27.27 -0.58 9.69
C ILE A 567 -28.24 -0.80 10.85
N LYS A 568 -27.75 -1.40 11.94
CA LYS A 568 -28.44 -1.37 13.24
C LYS A 568 -28.13 -0.04 13.93
N LEU A 569 -29.16 0.66 14.40
CA LEU A 569 -29.05 1.96 15.09
C LEU A 569 -28.81 1.82 16.59
#